data_AF-A0A0N1FLP8-F1
#
_entry.id   AF-A0A0N1FLP8-F1
#
_cell.length_a   1.000
_cell.length_b   1.000
_cell.length_c   1.000
_cell.angle_alpha   90.00
_cell.angle_beta   90.00
_cell.angle_gamma   90.00
#
_symmetry.space_group_name_H-M   'P 1'
#
loop_
_entity.id
_entity.type
_entity.pdbx_description
1 polymer ?
#
loop_
_entity_poly.entity_id
_entity_poly.type
_entity_poly.pdbx_seq_one_letter_code
_entity_poly.pdbx_strand_id
1 'polypeptide(L)'
;RASPPPPPSPSPSPSAFSGADRFLSALADRLAIGAASVVAVLDPGCVVLGGEVGQVGGEVLAARVGERLARMSPLPVEVRASVLGGGAVLRGALLTARESAQDDLFAPRSR
;
A
#
# COMPACT_ATOMS: atom_id res chain seq x y z
N ARG A 1 16.16 39.63 -6.35
CA ARG A 1 15.84 39.12 -7.71
C ARG A 1 15.12 37.79 -7.53
N ALA A 2 13.88 37.66 -7.99
CA ALA A 2 13.18 36.38 -7.96
C ALA A 2 13.82 35.41 -8.97
N SER A 3 14.02 34.16 -8.58
CA SER A 3 14.51 33.11 -9.51
C SER A 3 13.47 32.84 -10.59
N PRO A 4 13.89 32.61 -11.84
CA PRO A 4 12.97 32.22 -12.91
C PRO A 4 12.30 30.88 -12.59
N PRO A 5 11.05 30.65 -13.05
CA PRO A 5 10.36 29.38 -12.85
C PRO A 5 11.13 28.25 -13.56
N PRO A 6 11.10 27.02 -12.98
CA PRO A 6 11.75 25.87 -13.60
C PRO A 6 11.11 25.56 -14.97
N PRO A 7 11.89 25.06 -15.94
CA PRO A 7 11.35 24.67 -17.24
C PRO A 7 10.30 23.56 -17.08
N PRO A 8 9.28 23.51 -17.96
CA PRO A 8 8.28 22.45 -17.92
C PRO A 8 8.97 21.10 -18.14
N SER A 9 8.59 20.11 -17.32
CA SER A 9 9.11 18.75 -17.45
C SER A 9 8.76 18.18 -18.83
N PRO A 10 9.68 17.48 -19.51
CA PRO A 10 9.41 16.90 -20.82
C PRO A 10 8.21 15.95 -20.72
N SER A 11 7.25 16.12 -21.62
CA SER A 11 6.08 15.23 -21.69
C SER A 11 6.55 13.81 -22.02
N PRO A 12 6.00 12.76 -21.39
CA PRO A 12 6.50 11.40 -21.61
C PRO A 12 6.26 10.99 -23.07
N SER A 13 7.21 10.29 -23.67
CA SER A 13 7.05 9.75 -25.01
C SER A 13 6.09 8.54 -24.99
N PRO A 14 5.37 8.25 -26.10
CA PRO A 14 4.49 7.09 -26.21
C PRO A 14 5.17 5.76 -25.85
N SER A 15 6.47 5.61 -26.14
CA SER A 15 7.23 4.42 -25.75
C SER A 15 7.46 4.31 -24.24
N ALA A 16 7.65 5.45 -23.54
CA ALA A 16 7.81 5.49 -22.10
C ALA A 16 6.53 5.02 -21.38
N PHE A 17 5.34 5.40 -21.87
CA PHE A 17 4.07 4.91 -21.33
C PHE A 17 3.94 3.38 -21.45
N SER A 18 4.31 2.81 -22.60
CA SER A 18 4.31 1.35 -22.77
C SER A 18 5.27 0.63 -21.79
N GLY A 19 6.40 1.26 -21.47
CA GLY A 19 7.36 0.74 -20.51
C GLY A 19 6.82 0.76 -19.08
N ALA A 20 6.19 1.87 -18.69
CA ALA A 20 5.56 2.02 -17.39
C ALA A 20 4.43 0.98 -17.18
N ASP A 21 3.57 0.76 -18.17
CA ASP A 21 2.50 -0.23 -18.07
C ASP A 21 3.03 -1.66 -17.95
N ARG A 22 4.07 -2.01 -18.73
CA ARG A 22 4.73 -3.33 -18.61
C ARG A 22 5.35 -3.53 -17.23
N PHE A 23 6.00 -2.50 -16.70
CA PHE A 23 6.57 -2.53 -15.36
C PHE A 23 5.50 -2.72 -14.29
N LEU A 24 4.44 -1.92 -14.30
CA LEU A 24 3.36 -2.00 -13.32
C LEU A 24 2.63 -3.34 -13.39
N SER A 25 2.44 -3.89 -14.59
CA SER A 25 1.85 -5.23 -14.77
C SER A 25 2.74 -6.31 -14.14
N ALA A 26 4.04 -6.29 -14.45
CA ALA A 26 5.00 -7.23 -13.88
C ALA A 26 5.12 -7.12 -12.35
N LEU A 27 5.04 -5.91 -11.80
CA LEU A 27 5.04 -5.68 -10.36
C LEU A 27 3.75 -6.22 -9.72
N ALA A 28 2.59 -5.91 -10.30
CA ALA A 28 1.30 -6.37 -9.81
C ALA A 28 1.21 -7.90 -9.77
N ASP A 29 1.73 -8.59 -10.79
CA ASP A 29 1.78 -10.06 -10.82
C ASP A 29 2.53 -10.64 -9.61
N ARG A 30 3.69 -10.05 -9.27
CA ARG A 30 4.52 -10.51 -8.15
C ARG A 30 3.85 -10.23 -6.81
N LEU A 31 3.28 -9.04 -6.65
CA LEU A 31 2.56 -8.66 -5.43
C LEU A 31 1.32 -9.52 -5.22
N ALA A 32 0.58 -9.83 -6.28
CA ALA A 32 -0.62 -10.66 -6.20
C ALA A 32 -0.30 -12.09 -5.74
N ILE A 33 0.81 -12.68 -6.19
CA ILE A 33 1.23 -14.02 -5.72
C ILE A 33 1.51 -14.00 -4.21
N GLY A 34 2.23 -12.99 -3.72
CA GLY A 34 2.49 -12.85 -2.29
C GLY A 34 1.23 -12.55 -1.48
N ALA A 35 0.34 -11.69 -1.98
CA ALA A 35 -0.92 -11.39 -1.33
C ALA A 35 -1.86 -12.62 -1.31
N ALA A 36 -1.89 -13.43 -2.38
CA ALA A 36 -2.73 -14.61 -2.47
C ALA A 36 -2.40 -15.64 -1.39
N SER A 37 -1.12 -15.79 -1.01
CA SER A 37 -0.74 -16.71 0.07
C SER A 37 -1.27 -16.23 1.43
N VAL A 38 -1.20 -14.93 1.72
CA VAL A 38 -1.75 -14.34 2.94
C VAL A 38 -3.28 -14.45 2.93
N VAL A 39 -3.92 -14.15 1.80
CA VAL A 39 -5.38 -14.25 1.64
C VAL A 39 -5.86 -15.68 1.86
N ALA A 40 -5.18 -16.67 1.30
CA ALA A 40 -5.57 -18.08 1.45
C ALA A 40 -5.48 -18.59 2.90
N VAL A 41 -4.65 -17.97 3.75
CA VAL A 41 -4.43 -18.39 5.13
C VAL A 41 -5.27 -17.58 6.12
N LEU A 42 -5.32 -16.26 5.95
CA LEU A 42 -5.95 -15.35 6.91
C LEU A 42 -7.37 -14.91 6.53
N ASP A 43 -7.76 -15.07 5.25
CA ASP A 43 -9.01 -14.55 4.67
C ASP A 43 -9.34 -13.09 5.06
N PRO A 44 -8.42 -12.14 4.83
CA PRO A 44 -8.66 -10.75 5.17
C PRO A 44 -9.63 -10.12 4.18
N GLY A 45 -10.59 -9.34 4.68
CA GLY A 45 -11.49 -8.56 3.80
C GLY A 45 -10.77 -7.45 3.01
N CYS A 46 -9.55 -7.05 3.42
CA CYS A 46 -8.78 -6.00 2.77
C CYS A 46 -7.26 -6.23 2.89
N VAL A 47 -6.53 -5.96 1.81
CA VAL A 47 -5.07 -5.90 1.75
C VAL A 47 -4.66 -4.45 1.49
N VAL A 48 -3.74 -3.93 2.31
CA VAL A 48 -3.22 -2.56 2.15
C VAL A 48 -1.77 -2.59 1.67
N LEU A 49 -1.50 -1.96 0.52
CA LEU A 49 -0.16 -1.79 -0.03
C LEU A 49 0.55 -0.67 0.72
N GLY A 50 1.46 -1.06 1.62
CA GLY A 50 2.29 -0.16 2.40
C GLY A 50 3.60 0.24 1.70
N GLY A 51 4.36 1.10 2.38
CA GLY A 51 5.66 1.58 1.92
C GLY A 51 5.58 2.53 0.73
N GLU A 52 6.75 2.97 0.27
CA GLU A 52 6.85 3.90 -0.87
C GLU A 52 6.27 3.31 -2.14
N VAL A 53 6.40 2.00 -2.36
CA VAL A 53 5.84 1.33 -3.55
C VAL A 53 4.31 1.41 -3.56
N GLY A 54 3.65 1.11 -2.44
CA GLY A 54 2.20 1.24 -2.33
C GLY A 54 1.72 2.69 -2.44
N GLN A 55 2.48 3.63 -1.86
CA GLN A 55 2.15 5.06 -1.92
C GLN A 55 2.32 5.65 -3.32
N VAL A 56 3.47 5.41 -3.97
CA VAL A 56 3.79 5.95 -5.31
C VAL A 56 2.98 5.21 -6.38
N GLY A 57 2.80 3.90 -6.24
CA GLY A 57 1.96 3.10 -7.13
C GLY A 57 0.48 3.45 -7.02
N GLY A 58 0.03 3.87 -5.84
CA GLY A 58 -1.31 4.39 -5.58
C GLY A 58 -2.42 3.43 -6.00
N GLU A 59 -3.58 4.02 -6.32
CA GLU A 59 -4.78 3.28 -6.76
C GLU A 59 -4.55 2.49 -8.06
N VAL A 60 -3.66 2.98 -8.93
CA VAL A 60 -3.34 2.31 -10.19
C VAL A 60 -2.66 0.96 -9.95
N LEU A 61 -1.73 0.88 -9.00
CA LEU A 61 -1.10 -0.39 -8.62
C LEU A 61 -2.08 -1.26 -7.82
N ALA A 62 -2.83 -0.67 -6.89
CA ALA A 62 -3.80 -1.38 -6.07
C ALA A 62 -4.88 -2.08 -6.92
N ALA A 63 -5.45 -1.39 -7.91
CA ALA A 63 -6.43 -1.94 -8.85
C ALA A 63 -5.85 -3.14 -9.62
N ARG A 64 -4.64 -3.03 -10.18
CA ARG A 64 -4.00 -4.14 -10.92
C ARG A 64 -3.73 -5.36 -10.05
N VAL A 65 -3.31 -5.16 -8.80
CA VAL A 65 -3.13 -6.26 -7.85
C VAL A 65 -4.46 -6.91 -7.51
N GLY A 66 -5.52 -6.12 -7.25
CA GLY A 66 -6.87 -6.61 -6.98
C GLY A 66 -7.44 -7.41 -8.15
N GLU A 67 -7.31 -6.92 -9.39
CA GLU A 67 -7.70 -7.64 -10.60
C GLU A 67 -6.96 -8.98 -10.72
N ARG A 68 -5.67 -9.02 -10.37
CA ARG A 68 -4.88 -10.26 -10.44
C ARG A 68 -5.29 -11.26 -9.38
N LEU A 69 -5.57 -10.80 -8.15
CA LEU A 69 -6.08 -11.62 -7.05
C LEU A 69 -7.46 -12.23 -7.38
N ALA A 70 -8.36 -11.43 -7.95
CA ALA A 70 -9.68 -11.90 -8.36
C ALA A 70 -9.64 -13.00 -9.44
N ARG A 71 -8.55 -13.09 -10.22
CA ARG A 71 -8.33 -14.21 -11.16
C ARG A 71 -7.78 -15.47 -10.49
N MET A 72 -7.25 -15.36 -9.28
CA MET A 72 -6.62 -16.47 -8.53
C MET A 72 -7.58 -17.09 -7.52
N SER A 73 -8.54 -16.34 -7.00
CA SER A 73 -9.51 -16.80 -6.00
C SER A 73 -10.88 -16.15 -6.23
N PRO A 74 -12.00 -16.88 -6.01
CA PRO A 74 -13.34 -16.30 -6.03
C PRO A 74 -13.67 -15.49 -4.78
N LEU A 75 -12.82 -15.51 -3.74
CA LEU A 75 -13.05 -14.77 -2.50
C LEU A 75 -12.80 -13.26 -2.71
N PRO A 76 -13.79 -12.40 -2.40
CA PRO A 76 -13.63 -10.96 -2.60
C PRO A 76 -12.66 -10.40 -1.57
N VAL A 77 -11.58 -9.78 -2.06
CA VAL A 77 -10.60 -9.06 -1.24
C VAL A 77 -10.40 -7.67 -1.81
N GLU A 78 -10.61 -6.65 -0.99
CA GLU A 78 -10.31 -5.27 -1.35
C GLU A 78 -8.79 -5.03 -1.33
N VAL A 79 -8.25 -4.33 -2.33
CA VAL A 79 -6.83 -3.93 -2.33
C VAL A 79 -6.75 -2.41 -2.35
N ARG A 80 -6.03 -1.82 -1.38
CA ARG A 80 -5.93 -0.36 -1.22
C ARG A 80 -4.49 0.10 -1.13
N ALA A 81 -4.19 1.27 -1.66
CA ALA A 81 -2.92 1.93 -1.38
C ALA A 81 -2.94 2.60 0.02
N SER A 82 -1.83 2.54 0.75
CA SER A 82 -1.72 3.25 2.03
C SER A 82 -1.69 4.77 1.82
N VAL A 83 -2.55 5.48 2.56
CA VAL A 83 -2.61 6.96 2.59
C VAL A 83 -1.76 7.58 3.70
N LEU A 84 -1.15 6.75 4.55
CA LEU A 84 -0.39 7.23 5.72
C LEU A 84 1.06 7.62 5.38
N GLY A 85 1.55 7.25 4.19
CA GLY A 85 2.91 7.54 3.73
C GLY A 85 4.02 7.13 4.71
N GLY A 86 5.20 7.77 4.59
CA GLY A 86 6.39 7.41 5.36
C GLY A 86 6.26 7.49 6.89
N GLY A 87 5.27 8.24 7.41
CA GLY A 87 5.00 8.34 8.84
C GLY A 87 4.09 7.25 9.41
N ALA A 88 3.66 6.27 8.60
CA ALA A 88 2.70 5.24 9.02
C ALA A 88 3.20 4.44 10.23
N VAL A 89 4.47 4.00 10.20
CA VAL A 89 5.07 3.18 11.27
C VAL A 89 5.18 3.97 12.56
N LEU A 90 5.70 5.21 12.51
CA LEU A 90 5.81 6.06 13.69
C LEU A 90 4.45 6.32 14.34
N ARG A 91 3.41 6.60 13.53
CA ARG A 91 2.06 6.80 14.06
C ARG A 91 1.52 5.54 14.73
N GLY A 92 1.69 4.37 14.11
CA GLY A 92 1.32 3.10 14.71
C GLY A 92 2.05 2.86 16.04
N ALA A 93 3.37 3.07 16.06
CA ALA A 93 4.18 2.90 17.27
C ALA A 93 3.74 3.82 18.41
N LEU A 94 3.41 5.09 18.13
CA LEU A 94 2.90 6.02 19.14
C LEU A 94 1.55 5.58 19.70
N LEU A 95 0.65 5.08 18.84
CA LEU A 95 -0.65 4.56 19.28
C LEU A 95 -0.48 3.32 20.16
N THR A 96 0.37 2.36 19.73
CA THR A 96 0.67 1.15 20.51
C THR A 96 1.35 1.46 21.84
N ALA A 97 2.33 2.37 21.85
CA ALA A 97 3.01 2.77 23.09
C ALA A 97 2.03 3.46 24.07
N ARG A 98 1.11 4.29 23.55
CA ARG A 98 0.06 4.89 24.36
C ARG A 98 -0.87 3.83 24.95
N GLU A 99 -1.33 2.88 24.14
CA GLU A 99 -2.21 1.79 24.59
C GLU A 99 -1.54 0.97 25.69
N SER A 100 -0.28 0.56 25.49
CA SER A 100 0.51 -0.14 26.50
C SER A 100 0.64 0.65 27.81
N ALA A 101 0.94 1.95 27.73
CA ALA A 101 1.05 2.79 28.92
C ALA A 101 -0.30 2.97 29.65
N GLN A 102 -1.41 2.95 28.92
CA GLN A 102 -2.75 3.00 29.51
C GLN A 102 -3.09 1.70 30.22
N ASP A 103 -2.80 0.56 29.60
CA ASP A 103 -3.00 -0.76 30.21
C ASP A 103 -2.17 -0.90 31.51
N ASP A 104 -0.90 -0.49 31.49
CA ASP A 104 -0.01 -0.57 32.66
C ASP A 104 -0.49 0.29 33.85
N LEU A 105 -1.03 1.48 33.57
CA LEU A 105 -1.46 2.41 34.63
C LEU A 105 -2.88 2.13 35.13
N PHE A 106 -3.75 1.57 34.29
CA PHE A 106 -5.19 1.50 34.55
C PHE A 106 -5.78 0.09 34.48
N ALA A 107 -4.98 -0.96 34.30
CA ALA A 107 -5.47 -2.34 34.35
C ALA A 107 -6.23 -2.60 35.68
N PRO A 108 -7.38 -3.30 35.63
CA PRO A 108 -8.10 -3.67 36.84
C PRO A 108 -7.16 -4.46 37.76
N ARG A 109 -7.14 -4.12 39.06
CA ARG A 109 -6.49 -5.00 40.04
C ARG A 109 -7.18 -6.36 39.98
N SER A 110 -6.47 -7.39 39.56
CA SER A 110 -6.96 -8.76 39.68
C SER A 110 -7.24 -9.01 41.16
N ARG A 111 -8.48 -9.38 41.46
CA ARG A 111 -8.88 -9.92 42.76
C ARG A 111 -8.71 -11.42 42.75
#